data_AF-A0A8J7EAB6-F1
#
_entry.id   AF-A0A8J7EAB6-F1
#
_cell.length_a   1.000
_cell.length_b   1.000
_cell.length_c   1.000
_cell.angle_alpha   90.00
_cell.angle_beta   90.00
_cell.angle_gamma   90.00
#
_symmetry.space_group_name_H-M   'P 1'
#
loop_
_entity.id
_entity.type
_entity.pdbx_description
1 polymer ?
#
loop_
_entity_poly.entity_id
_entity_poly.type
_entity_poly.pdbx_seq_one_letter_code
_entity_poly.pdbx_strand_id
1 'polypeptide(L)'
;MPVRDYQADLLSQLADLDYAALYLKASLNETLKDGDWEAFLLALENVVEARQATLANAADSDDTDKPLQQALGNGETPTLESFVAVLSSVGLAIDVKPA
;
A
#
# COMPACT_ATOMS: atom_id res chain seq x y z
N MET A 1 -6.27 4.34 -30.09
CA MET A 1 -6.65 4.18 -28.67
C MET A 1 -5.65 4.98 -27.87
N PRO A 2 -6.03 5.93 -27.01
CA PRO A 2 -5.07 6.51 -26.07
C PRO A 2 -4.57 5.37 -25.19
N VAL A 3 -3.25 5.29 -25.00
CA VAL A 3 -2.65 4.37 -24.04
C VAL A 3 -3.09 4.89 -22.68
N ARG A 4 -4.07 4.23 -22.07
CA ARG A 4 -4.45 4.53 -20.68
C ARG A 4 -3.21 4.31 -19.84
N ASP A 5 -2.85 5.33 -19.06
CA ASP A 5 -1.81 5.20 -18.07
C ASP A 5 -2.36 4.31 -16.96
N TYR A 6 -2.04 3.02 -17.06
CA TYR A 6 -2.52 1.98 -16.15
C TYR A 6 -2.17 2.30 -14.70
N GLN A 7 -1.02 2.93 -14.46
CA GLN A 7 -0.56 3.29 -13.13
C GLN A 7 -1.40 4.44 -12.56
N ALA A 8 -1.67 5.47 -13.36
CA ALA A 8 -2.53 6.57 -12.92
C ALA A 8 -3.98 6.11 -12.65
N ASP A 9 -4.52 5.22 -13.49
CA ASP A 9 -5.85 4.64 -13.30
C ASP A 9 -5.91 3.76 -12.03
N LEU A 10 -4.84 3.03 -11.72
CA LEU A 10 -4.72 2.21 -10.51
C LEU A 10 -4.67 3.10 -9.26
N LEU A 11 -3.79 4.10 -9.23
CA LEU A 11 -3.65 5.01 -8.08
C LEU A 11 -4.96 5.76 -7.79
N SER A 12 -5.69 6.15 -8.83
CA SER A 12 -7.02 6.76 -8.69
C SER A 12 -8.03 5.83 -7.99
N GLN A 13 -8.03 4.54 -8.31
CA GLN A 13 -8.90 3.56 -7.64
C GLN A 13 -8.47 3.29 -6.20
N LEU A 14 -7.16 3.24 -5.94
CA LEU A 14 -6.59 3.01 -4.60
C LEU A 14 -6.80 4.19 -3.63
N ALA A 15 -7.28 5.34 -4.12
CA ALA A 15 -7.75 6.42 -3.25
C ALA A 15 -8.98 5.99 -2.41
N ASP A 16 -9.79 5.04 -2.89
CA ASP A 16 -10.91 4.46 -2.14
C ASP A 16 -10.40 3.42 -1.11
N LEU A 17 -10.80 3.58 0.16
CA LEU A 17 -10.34 2.73 1.26
C LEU A 17 -10.77 1.27 1.11
N ASP A 18 -12.00 1.04 0.67
CA ASP A 18 -12.54 -0.31 0.52
C ASP A 18 -11.83 -1.02 -0.63
N TYR A 19 -11.58 -0.31 -1.73
CA TYR A 19 -10.81 -0.83 -2.86
C TYR A 19 -9.36 -1.14 -2.48
N ALA A 20 -8.68 -0.23 -1.77
CA ALA A 20 -7.31 -0.45 -1.29
C ALA A 20 -7.21 -1.67 -0.35
N ALA A 21 -8.19 -1.86 0.55
CA ALA A 21 -8.24 -3.02 1.43
C ALA A 21 -8.43 -4.33 0.64
N LEU A 22 -9.32 -4.34 -0.36
CA LEU A 22 -9.53 -5.49 -1.24
C LEU A 22 -8.27 -5.82 -2.05
N TYR A 23 -7.60 -4.79 -2.58
CA TYR A 23 -6.37 -4.92 -3.36
C TYR A 23 -5.26 -5.58 -2.52
N LEU A 24 -4.96 -5.04 -1.33
CA LEU A 24 -3.95 -5.63 -0.44
C LEU A 24 -4.28 -7.05 0.00
N LYS A 25 -5.56 -7.32 0.26
CA LYS A 25 -6.01 -8.67 0.62
C LYS A 25 -5.77 -9.65 -0.53
N ALA A 26 -6.05 -9.24 -1.76
CA ALA A 26 -5.82 -10.07 -2.94
C ALA A 26 -4.31 -10.36 -3.10
N SER A 27 -3.48 -9.32 -3.08
CA SER A 27 -2.02 -9.47 -3.20
C SER A 27 -1.43 -10.34 -2.10
N LEU A 28 -1.84 -10.16 -0.83
CA LEU A 28 -1.37 -11.01 0.26
C LEU A 28 -1.75 -12.48 0.05
N ASN A 29 -2.96 -12.75 -0.44
CA ASN A 29 -3.42 -14.11 -0.68
C ASN A 29 -2.69 -14.78 -1.86
N GLU A 30 -2.22 -14.02 -2.83
CA GLU A 30 -1.36 -14.52 -3.92
C GLU A 30 0.05 -14.80 -3.39
N THR A 31 0.65 -13.86 -2.67
CA THR A 31 1.95 -14.01 -2.01
C THR A 31 2.01 -15.22 -1.07
N LEU A 32 0.92 -15.51 -0.34
CA LEU A 32 0.87 -16.70 0.52
C LEU A 32 0.85 -18.02 -0.26
N LYS A 33 0.51 -18.00 -1.55
CA LYS A 33 0.52 -19.20 -2.43
C LYS A 33 1.84 -19.40 -3.14
N ASP A 34 2.45 -18.33 -3.65
CA ASP A 34 3.66 -18.38 -4.48
C ASP A 34 4.95 -17.97 -3.74
N GLY A 35 4.83 -17.31 -2.59
CA GLY A 35 5.95 -16.81 -1.79
C GLY A 35 6.53 -15.47 -2.28
N ASP A 36 5.88 -14.79 -3.22
CA ASP A 36 6.36 -13.53 -3.81
C ASP A 36 6.04 -12.33 -2.90
N TRP A 37 6.92 -12.10 -1.93
CA TRP A 37 6.81 -10.95 -1.03
C TRP A 37 7.14 -9.61 -1.70
N GLU A 38 7.91 -9.61 -2.79
CA GLU A 38 8.22 -8.38 -3.53
C GLU A 38 6.95 -7.82 -4.17
N ALA A 39 6.10 -8.69 -4.75
CA ALA A 39 4.80 -8.31 -5.28
C ALA A 39 3.87 -7.70 -4.21
N PHE A 40 3.85 -8.27 -3.00
CA PHE A 40 3.06 -7.71 -1.90
C PHE A 40 3.57 -6.34 -1.43
N LEU A 41 4.90 -6.19 -1.31
CA LEU A 41 5.51 -4.91 -0.91
C LEU A 41 5.24 -3.83 -1.95
N LEU A 42 5.29 -4.17 -3.24
CA LEU A 42 4.90 -3.27 -4.32
C LEU A 42 3.42 -2.88 -4.23
N ALA A 43 2.53 -3.83 -3.92
CA ALA A 43 1.11 -3.53 -3.72
C ALA A 43 0.88 -2.57 -2.54
N LEU A 44 1.62 -2.76 -1.44
CA LEU A 44 1.61 -1.87 -0.28
C LEU A 44 2.10 -0.47 -0.62
N GLU A 45 3.18 -0.35 -1.39
CA GLU A 45 3.72 0.93 -1.85
C GLU A 45 2.69 1.70 -2.69
N ASN A 46 2.04 1.05 -3.66
CA ASN A 46 1.00 1.68 -4.48
C ASN A 46 -0.17 2.22 -3.63
N VAL A 47 -0.58 1.48 -2.60
CA VAL A 47 -1.64 1.93 -1.68
C VAL A 47 -1.18 3.13 -0.89
N VAL A 48 0.05 3.12 -0.37
CA VAL A 48 0.57 4.27 0.38
C VAL A 48 0.68 5.50 -0.49
N GLU A 49 1.18 5.37 -1.71
CA GLU A 49 1.28 6.47 -2.68
C GLU A 49 -0.10 7.08 -2.98
N ALA A 50 -1.09 6.26 -3.34
CA ALA A 50 -2.44 6.73 -3.64
C ALA A 50 -3.12 7.43 -2.45
N ARG A 51 -2.91 6.89 -1.24
CA ARG A 51 -3.53 7.40 -0.02
C ARG A 51 -2.83 8.65 0.49
N GLN A 52 -1.50 8.71 0.42
CA GLN A 52 -0.72 9.91 0.74
C GLN A 52 -1.03 11.04 -0.24
N ALA A 53 -1.12 10.78 -1.54
CA ALA A 53 -1.54 11.80 -2.51
C ALA A 53 -2.94 12.36 -2.18
N THR A 54 -3.87 11.49 -1.74
CA THR A 54 -5.20 11.92 -1.31
C THR A 54 -5.16 12.77 -0.03
N LEU A 55 -4.30 12.43 0.94
CA LEU A 55 -4.13 13.16 2.20
C LEU A 55 -3.36 14.48 2.01
N ALA A 56 -2.33 14.51 1.17
CA ALA A 56 -1.55 15.70 0.84
C ALA A 56 -2.36 16.71 0.01
N ASN A 57 -3.25 16.24 -0.87
CA ASN A 57 -4.21 17.12 -1.52
C ASN A 57 -5.23 17.75 -0.54
N ALA A 58 -5.38 17.18 0.67
CA ALA A 58 -6.23 17.70 1.74
C ALA A 58 -5.46 18.56 2.77
N ALA A 59 -4.13 18.48 2.80
CA ALA A 59 -3.26 19.22 3.71
C ALA A 59 -2.04 19.73 2.93
N ASP A 60 -1.95 21.05 2.72
CA ASP A 60 -0.82 21.77 2.11
C ASP A 60 0.53 21.40 2.77
N SER A 61 1.10 20.25 2.45
CA SER A 61 2.32 19.75 3.07
C SER A 61 3.18 19.01 2.05
N ASP A 62 4.15 19.78 1.59
CA ASP A 62 5.27 19.46 0.71
C ASP A 62 6.38 18.82 1.55
N ASP A 63 6.21 17.56 1.96
CA ASP A 63 7.30 16.75 2.49
C ASP A 63 6.80 15.32 2.68
N THR A 64 7.33 14.36 1.92
CA THR A 64 7.82 13.04 2.38
C THR A 64 8.08 12.13 1.16
N ASP A 65 9.15 12.42 0.40
CA ASP A 65 9.71 11.49 -0.60
C ASP A 65 10.71 10.53 0.07
N LYS A 66 10.21 9.61 0.91
CA LYS A 66 11.00 8.44 1.32
C LYS A 66 10.31 7.19 0.78
N PRO A 67 10.98 6.37 -0.05
CA PRO A 67 10.38 5.15 -0.56
C PRO A 67 10.03 4.24 0.62
N LEU A 68 8.76 3.83 0.66
CA LEU A 68 8.21 3.01 1.75
C LEU A 68 9.04 1.74 1.98
N GLN A 69 9.67 1.21 0.94
CA GLN A 69 10.60 0.08 0.99
C GLN A 69 11.81 0.33 1.90
N GLN A 70 12.32 1.56 1.98
CA GLN A 70 13.37 1.91 2.95
C GLN A 70 12.84 1.97 4.38
N ALA A 71 11.59 2.42 4.57
CA ALA A 71 10.94 2.49 5.88
C ALA A 71 10.53 1.10 6.39
N LEU A 72 10.24 0.17 5.48
CA LEU A 72 9.93 -1.25 5.76
C LEU A 72 11.18 -2.13 5.86
N GLY A 73 12.39 -1.55 5.77
CA GLY A 73 13.65 -2.21 6.05
C GLY A 73 14.44 -2.55 4.80
N ASN A 74 15.52 -1.77 4.57
CA ASN A 74 16.61 -2.16 3.68
C ASN A 74 17.40 -3.35 4.27
N GLY A 75 16.81 -4.55 4.24
CA GLY A 75 17.51 -5.79 4.62
C GLY A 75 17.39 -6.22 6.09
N GLU A 76 16.62 -5.51 6.92
CA GLU A 76 16.11 -6.03 8.19
C GLU A 76 14.61 -6.31 8.04
N THR A 77 14.15 -7.45 8.55
CA THR A 77 12.80 -7.96 8.34
C THR A 77 11.78 -6.92 8.86
N PRO A 78 10.84 -6.42 8.03
CA PRO A 78 9.80 -5.53 8.53
C PRO A 78 9.09 -6.21 9.70
N THR A 79 9.10 -5.55 10.86
CA THR A 79 8.36 -6.06 12.01
C THR A 79 6.86 -5.90 11.76
N LEU A 80 6.06 -6.75 12.41
CA LEU A 80 4.62 -6.61 12.39
C LEU A 80 4.18 -5.22 12.87
N GLU A 81 4.93 -4.63 13.81
CA GLU A 81 4.69 -3.26 14.30
C GLU A 81 4.86 -2.21 13.20
N SER A 82 5.96 -2.27 12.44
CA SER A 82 6.19 -1.35 11.31
C SER A 82 5.10 -1.51 10.25
N PHE A 83 4.67 -2.74 9.98
CA PHE A 83 3.59 -3.00 9.03
C PHE A 83 2.25 -2.41 9.51
N VAL A 84 1.87 -2.62 10.76
CA VAL A 84 0.65 -2.04 11.35
C VAL A 84 0.71 -0.51 11.35
N ALA A 85 1.87 0.08 11.63
CA ALA A 85 2.05 1.53 11.60
C ALA A 85 1.83 2.12 10.19
N VAL A 86 2.35 1.45 9.16
CA VAL A 86 2.16 1.84 7.75
C VAL A 86 0.69 1.72 7.34
N LEU A 87 0.00 0.63 7.68
CA LEU A 87 -1.43 0.52 7.38
C LEU A 87 -2.25 1.61 8.08
N SER A 88 -1.93 1.89 9.34
CA SER A 88 -2.64 2.89 10.14
C SER A 88 -2.48 4.30 9.56
N SER A 89 -1.30 4.65 9.02
CA SER A 89 -1.05 5.97 8.43
C SER A 89 -1.89 6.25 7.18
N VAL A 90 -2.35 5.21 6.49
CA VAL A 90 -3.21 5.33 5.30
C VAL A 90 -4.70 5.08 5.60
N GLY A 91 -5.06 4.86 6.86
CA GLY A 91 -6.43 4.62 7.31
C GLY A 91 -6.89 3.16 7.19
N LEU A 92 -5.96 2.20 7.13
CA LEU A 92 -6.24 0.77 7.10
C LEU A 92 -5.87 0.10 8.43
N ALA A 93 -6.50 -1.05 8.69
CA ALA A 93 -6.24 -1.86 9.88
C ALA A 93 -6.20 -3.35 9.51
N ILE A 94 -5.50 -4.13 10.34
CA ILE A 94 -5.46 -5.59 10.21
C ILE A 94 -6.63 -6.19 10.99
N ASP A 95 -7.31 -7.16 10.39
CA ASP A 95 -8.37 -7.94 11.03
C ASP A 95 -8.04 -9.44 11.00
N VAL A 96 -8.28 -10.14 12.11
CA VAL A 96 -8.02 -11.57 12.26
C VAL A 96 -9.36 -12.32 12.26
N LYS A 97 -9.54 -13.24 11.32
CA LYS A 97 -10.77 -14.01 11.13
C LYS A 97 -10.53 -15.50 11.40
N PRO A 98 -11.55 -16.24 11.86
CA PRO A 98 -11.48 -17.70 11.94
C PRO A 98 -11.25 -18.31 10.54
N ALA A 99 -10.52 -19.42 10.51
CA ALA A 99 -10.20 -20.19 9.30
C ALA A 99 -11.40 -20.98 8.79
#